data_AF-E1V8G4-F1
#
_entry.id   AF-E1V8G4-F1
#
_cell.length_a   1.000
_cell.length_b   1.000
_cell.length_c   1.000
_cell.angle_alpha   90.00
_cell.angle_beta   90.00
_cell.angle_gamma   90.00
#
_symmetry.space_group_name_H-M   'P 1'
#
loop_
_entity.id
_entity.type
_entity.pdbx_description
1 polymer ?
#
loop_
_entity_poly.entity_id
_entity_poly.type
_entity_poly.pdbx_seq_one_letter_code
_entity_poly.pdbx_strand_id
1 'polypeptide(L)'
;MQDTQLLNEGFALMGLGMGFVFVFLTVLVITTTLMSRIIGRYFPEPAPAHPASTSGRSAAARDDDVMAAISAAVHRHRRRHRR
;
A
#
# COMPACT_ATOMS: atom_id res chain seq x y z
N MET A 1 -20.65 27.29 38.69
CA MET A 1 -19.31 27.71 38.17
C MET A 1 -18.27 26.59 38.29
N GLN A 2 -18.37 25.67 39.25
CA GLN A 2 -17.48 24.50 39.37
C GLN A 2 -17.76 23.41 38.30
N ASP A 3 -19.03 23.25 37.88
CA ASP A 3 -19.43 22.24 36.88
C ASP A 3 -18.78 22.46 35.52
N THR A 4 -18.57 23.72 35.15
CA THR A 4 -17.91 24.10 33.89
C THR A 4 -16.43 23.72 33.89
N GLN A 5 -15.76 23.76 35.06
CA GLN A 5 -14.39 23.28 35.20
C GLN A 5 -14.31 21.76 35.04
N LEU A 6 -15.19 21.00 35.70
CA LEU A 6 -15.22 19.54 35.62
C LEU A 6 -15.51 19.05 34.20
N LEU A 7 -16.43 19.71 33.49
CA LEU A 7 -16.71 19.42 32.09
C LEU A 7 -15.48 19.69 31.21
N ASN A 8 -14.79 20.81 31.40
CA ASN A 8 -13.59 21.14 30.64
C ASN A 8 -12.45 20.14 30.90
N GLU A 9 -12.30 19.70 32.15
CA GLU A 9 -11.32 18.69 32.55
C GLU A 9 -11.66 17.32 31.95
N GLY A 10 -12.94 16.95 31.91
CA GLY A 10 -13.44 15.78 31.19
C GLY A 10 -13.17 15.82 29.68
N PHE A 11 -13.38 16.98 29.04
CA PHE A 11 -13.03 17.17 27.62
C PHE A 11 -11.53 17.05 27.37
N ALA A 12 -10.70 17.62 28.25
CA ALA A 12 -9.24 17.49 28.16
C ALA A 12 -8.79 16.01 28.31
N LEU A 13 -9.36 15.28 29.27
CA LEU A 13 -9.10 13.85 29.47
C LEU A 13 -9.55 13.02 28.26
N MET A 14 -10.72 13.34 27.68
CA MET A 14 -11.24 12.65 26.49
C MET A 14 -10.35 12.89 25.27
N GLY A 15 -9.88 14.14 25.07
CA GLY A 15 -8.93 14.47 24.00
C GLY A 15 -7.59 13.77 24.16
N LEU A 16 -7.05 13.74 25.38
CA LEU A 16 -5.79 13.06 25.69
C LEU A 16 -5.92 11.54 25.51
N GLY A 17 -7.01 10.94 26.00
CA GLY A 17 -7.30 9.52 25.84
C GLY A 17 -7.47 9.11 24.39
N MET A 18 -8.28 9.85 23.62
CA MET A 18 -8.47 9.59 22.19
C MET A 18 -7.17 9.78 21.40
N GLY A 19 -6.37 10.79 21.74
CA GLY A 19 -5.05 11.01 21.12
C GLY A 19 -4.08 9.86 21.39
N PHE A 20 -4.00 9.39 22.64
CA PHE A 20 -3.13 8.27 22.99
C PHE A 20 -3.53 6.99 22.27
N VAL A 21 -4.83 6.67 22.22
CA VAL A 21 -5.35 5.51 21.47
C VAL A 21 -5.02 5.63 19.98
N PHE A 22 -5.20 6.81 19.38
CA PHE A 22 -4.88 7.03 17.97
C PHE A 22 -3.39 6.79 17.68
N VAL A 23 -2.49 7.33 18.52
CA VAL A 23 -1.04 7.10 18.39
C VAL A 23 -0.72 5.62 18.55
N PHE A 24 -1.28 4.96 19.56
CA PHE A 24 -1.05 3.54 19.80
C PHE A 24 -1.48 2.67 18.62
N LEU A 25 -2.69 2.90 18.09
CA LEU A 25 -3.18 2.19 16.90
C LEU A 25 -2.31 2.49 15.67
N THR A 26 -1.87 3.73 15.49
CA THR A 26 -0.96 4.11 14.39
C THR A 26 0.35 3.33 14.48
N VAL A 27 0.96 3.23 15.66
CA VAL A 27 2.18 2.43 15.87
C VAL A 27 1.92 0.95 15.60
N LEU A 28 0.79 0.39 16.05
CA LEU A 28 0.41 -1.00 15.76
C LEU A 28 0.25 -1.26 14.26
N VAL A 29 -0.42 -0.35 13.55
CA VAL A 29 -0.59 -0.45 12.09
C VAL A 29 0.75 -0.38 11.39
N ILE A 30 1.63 0.56 11.75
CA ILE A 30 2.98 0.66 11.18
C ILE A 30 3.77 -0.62 11.44
N THR A 31 3.74 -1.14 12.66
CA THR A 31 4.45 -2.37 13.05
C THR A 31 3.96 -3.57 12.25
N THR A 32 2.63 -3.72 12.13
CA THR A 32 2.02 -4.80 11.35
C THR A 32 2.31 -4.66 9.85
N THR A 33 2.31 -3.43 9.33
CA THR A 33 2.66 -3.14 7.93
C THR A 33 4.13 -3.43 7.65
N LEU A 34 5.01 -3.09 8.59
CA LEU A 34 6.43 -3.40 8.50
C LEU A 34 6.65 -4.92 8.51
N MET A 35 5.98 -5.64 9.41
CA MET A 35 5.97 -7.09 9.44
C MET A 35 5.48 -7.67 8.10
N SER A 36 4.37 -7.18 7.57
CA SER A 36 3.84 -7.60 6.26
C SER A 36 4.83 -7.34 5.11
N ARG A 37 5.50 -6.19 5.11
CA ARG A 37 6.49 -5.81 4.09
C ARG A 37 7.78 -6.64 4.20
N ILE A 38 8.23 -6.92 5.43
CA ILE A 38 9.39 -7.78 5.70
C ILE A 38 9.08 -9.21 5.26
N ILE A 39 7.92 -9.75 5.65
CA ILE A 39 7.49 -11.09 5.24
C ILE A 39 7.43 -11.17 3.72
N GLY A 40 6.71 -10.27 3.03
CA GLY A 40 6.62 -10.30 1.56
C GLY A 40 7.96 -10.10 0.83
N ARG A 41 8.98 -9.53 1.49
CA ARG A 41 10.32 -9.31 0.91
C ARG A 41 11.27 -10.48 1.16
N TYR A 42 11.27 -11.05 2.37
CA TYR A 42 12.23 -12.06 2.82
C TYR A 42 11.68 -13.49 2.72
N PHE A 43 10.38 -13.66 2.89
CA PHE A 43 9.63 -14.87 2.60
C PHE A 43 8.59 -14.52 1.54
N PRO A 44 9.01 -14.36 0.26
CA PRO A 44 8.05 -14.37 -0.83
C PRO A 44 7.37 -15.74 -0.77
N GLU A 45 6.22 -15.79 -0.09
CA GLU A 45 5.33 -16.91 -0.18
C GLU A 45 5.09 -17.05 -1.68
N PRO A 46 5.44 -18.20 -2.30
CA PRO A 46 5.06 -18.43 -3.68
C PRO A 46 3.56 -18.22 -3.66
N ALA A 47 3.11 -17.13 -4.31
CA ALA A 47 1.71 -16.76 -4.33
C ALA A 47 0.95 -18.08 -4.50
N PRO A 48 -0.02 -18.42 -3.62
CA PRO A 48 -0.85 -19.58 -3.88
C PRO A 48 -1.23 -19.41 -5.33
N ALA A 49 -0.82 -20.37 -6.17
CA ALA A 49 -0.99 -20.22 -7.60
C ALA A 49 -2.46 -19.88 -7.74
N HIS A 50 -2.77 -18.59 -7.96
CA HIS A 50 -4.01 -18.21 -8.58
C HIS A 50 -4.00 -19.19 -9.74
N PRO A 51 -4.93 -20.17 -9.79
CA PRO A 51 -4.90 -21.15 -10.84
C PRO A 51 -4.75 -20.29 -12.07
N ALA A 52 -3.58 -20.40 -12.73
CA ALA A 52 -3.26 -19.54 -13.83
C ALA A 52 -4.48 -19.73 -14.70
N SER A 53 -5.32 -18.71 -14.79
CA SER A 53 -6.58 -18.86 -15.49
C SER A 53 -6.11 -19.30 -16.85
N THR A 54 -6.44 -20.54 -17.18
CA THR A 54 -5.82 -21.17 -18.33
C THR A 54 -6.12 -20.25 -19.49
N SER A 55 -5.06 -19.73 -20.06
CA SER A 55 -5.05 -19.32 -21.43
C SER A 55 -3.61 -19.39 -21.78
N GLY A 56 -3.21 -20.59 -22.21
CA GLY A 56 -1.93 -20.81 -22.85
C GLY A 56 -1.75 -19.73 -23.90
N ARG A 57 -0.98 -18.70 -23.56
CA ARG A 57 -0.54 -17.72 -24.52
C ARG A 57 0.69 -18.31 -25.16
N SER A 58 0.50 -18.73 -26.42
CA SER A 58 1.55 -19.11 -27.36
C SER A 58 2.75 -18.15 -27.23
N ALA A 59 3.96 -18.63 -27.48
CA ALA A 59 5.18 -17.81 -27.47
C ALA A 59 4.99 -16.48 -28.24
N ALA A 60 4.23 -16.51 -29.34
CA ALA A 60 3.82 -15.33 -30.11
C ALA A 60 3.12 -14.26 -29.26
N ALA A 61 2.19 -14.62 -28.38
CA ALA A 61 1.47 -13.67 -27.55
C ALA A 61 2.35 -13.06 -26.43
N ARG A 62 3.42 -13.76 -26.03
CA ARG A 62 4.43 -13.20 -25.11
C ARG A 62 5.34 -12.21 -25.82
N ASP A 63 5.73 -12.53 -27.05
CA ASP A 63 6.54 -11.65 -27.89
C ASP A 63 5.77 -10.37 -28.27
N ASP A 64 4.46 -10.49 -28.53
CA ASP A 64 3.57 -9.34 -28.76
C ASP A 64 3.45 -8.44 -27.52
N ASP A 65 3.33 -9.01 -26.32
CA ASP A 65 3.30 -8.26 -25.06
C ASP A 65 4.63 -7.51 -24.83
N VAL A 66 5.77 -8.13 -25.16
CA VAL A 66 7.10 -7.52 -25.07
C VAL A 66 7.26 -6.39 -26.10
N MET A 67 6.84 -6.59 -27.35
CA MET A 67 6.86 -5.57 -28.38
C MET A 67 5.94 -4.38 -28.05
N ALA A 68 4.77 -4.64 -27.45
CA ALA A 68 3.87 -3.61 -26.94
C ALA A 68 4.51 -2.80 -25.81
N ALA A 69 5.22 -3.46 -24.88
CA ALA A 69 5.94 -2.78 -23.80
C ALA A 69 7.10 -1.91 -24.32
N ILE A 70 7.88 -2.42 -25.28
CA ILE A 70 9.00 -1.69 -25.90
C ILE A 70 8.49 -0.48 -26.70
N SER A 71 7.43 -0.66 -27.51
CA SER A 71 6.85 0.45 -28.28
C SER A 71 6.26 1.53 -27.37
N ALA A 72 5.60 1.16 -26.28
CA ALA A 72 5.12 2.09 -25.27
C ALA A 72 6.28 2.85 -24.59
N ALA A 73 7.38 2.16 -24.26
CA ALA A 73 8.56 2.78 -23.69
C ALA A 73 9.23 3.76 -24.65
N VAL A 74 9.38 3.40 -25.93
CA VAL A 74 9.96 4.26 -26.98
C VAL A 74 9.06 5.46 -27.27
N HIS A 75 7.74 5.27 -27.33
CA HIS A 75 6.79 6.37 -27.54
C HIS A 75 6.81 7.34 -26.36
N ARG A 76 6.87 6.82 -25.13
CA ARG A 76 7.02 7.63 -23.91
C ARG A 76 8.34 8.39 -23.90
N HIS A 77 9.44 7.75 -24.29
CA HIS A 77 10.75 8.38 -24.41
C HIS A 77 10.74 9.51 -25.45
N ARG A 78 10.20 9.26 -26.66
CA ARG A 78 10.10 10.26 -27.73
C ARG A 78 9.20 11.43 -27.38
N ARG A 79 8.07 11.18 -26.70
CA ARG A 79 7.18 12.26 -26.19
C ARG A 79 7.86 13.08 -25.09
N ARG A 80 8.73 12.47 -24.29
CA ARG A 80 9.49 13.17 -23.24
C ARG A 80 10.69 13.95 -23.78
N HIS A 81 11.28 13.51 -24.88
CA HIS A 81 12.45 14.14 -25.53
C HIS A 81 12.12 15.10 -26.69
N ARG A 82 10.84 15.36 -27.00
CA ARG A 82 10.41 16.34 -28.03
C ARG A 82 9.99 17.70 -27.46
N ARG A 83 10.53 18.10 -26.31
CA ARG A 83 10.53 19.51 -25.89
C ARG A 83 11.77 20.21 -26.43
#